data_AF-A0A2D5ZHP5-F1
#
_entry.id   AF-A0A2D5ZHP5-F1
#
_cell.length_a   1.000
_cell.length_b   1.000
_cell.length_c   1.000
_cell.angle_alpha   90.00
_cell.angle_beta   90.00
_cell.angle_gamma   90.00
#
_symmetry.space_group_name_H-M   'P 1'
#
loop_
_entity.id
_entity.type
_entity.pdbx_description
1 polymer ?
#
loop_
_entity_poly.entity_id
_entity_poly.type
_entity_poly.pdbx_seq_one_letter_code
_entity_poly.pdbx_strand_id
1 'polypeptide(L)'
;MSDLASGGSIGDDDDSTTATDEAPAPAAPKSEGGGGDRKFADELHSCTIHARQRTFYIDLKQSNNGKFFKVSEKSRGGQKTTIMFDAEDLEKFIKAFEEMKAHV
;
A
#
# COMPACT_ATOMS: atom_id res chain seq x y z
N MET A 1 -4.76 -58.15 -49.79
CA MET A 1 -5.49 -58.06 -51.06
C MET A 1 -6.46 -56.89 -50.95
N SER A 2 -6.41 -55.99 -51.96
CA SER A 2 -7.41 -54.97 -52.34
C SER A 2 -7.47 -53.69 -51.47
N ASP A 3 -6.94 -52.54 -51.92
CA ASP A 3 -7.54 -51.51 -52.84
C ASP A 3 -8.65 -50.71 -52.14
N LEU A 4 -8.93 -49.42 -52.31
CA LEU A 4 -8.40 -48.23 -53.03
C LEU A 4 -9.52 -47.18 -52.81
N ALA A 5 -9.23 -45.94 -52.39
CA ALA A 5 -10.06 -44.78 -52.75
C ALA A 5 -9.39 -43.46 -52.34
N SER A 6 -9.11 -42.68 -53.38
CA SER A 6 -8.77 -41.25 -53.37
C SER A 6 -10.02 -40.40 -53.06
N GLY A 7 -9.84 -39.18 -52.57
CA GLY A 7 -10.91 -38.19 -52.49
C GLY A 7 -10.51 -36.96 -51.69
N GLY A 8 -10.02 -35.93 -52.38
CA GLY A 8 -9.68 -34.64 -51.79
C GLY A 8 -10.92 -33.81 -51.43
N SER A 9 -10.70 -32.76 -50.64
CA SER A 9 -11.54 -31.56 -50.60
C SER A 9 -10.66 -30.40 -50.14
N ILE A 10 -10.37 -29.54 -51.11
CA ILE A 10 -9.85 -28.19 -50.94
C ILE A 10 -10.96 -27.37 -50.27
N GLY A 11 -10.61 -26.64 -49.21
CA GLY A 11 -11.42 -25.58 -48.63
C GLY A 11 -10.52 -24.37 -48.45
N ASP A 12 -10.54 -23.47 -49.44
CA ASP A 12 -10.12 -22.08 -49.36
C ASP A 12 -11.39 -21.27 -49.09
N ASP A 13 -11.48 -20.62 -47.93
CA ASP A 13 -12.39 -19.52 -47.55
C ASP A 13 -11.96 -19.10 -46.12
N ASP A 14 -11.93 -17.87 -45.64
CA ASP A 14 -11.95 -16.51 -46.16
C ASP A 14 -11.63 -15.64 -44.90
N ASP A 15 -11.05 -14.48 -45.14
CA ASP A 15 -11.06 -13.25 -44.34
C ASP A 15 -11.62 -13.26 -42.90
N SER A 16 -10.78 -12.85 -41.94
CA SER A 16 -11.03 -11.58 -41.24
C SER A 16 -9.96 -11.30 -40.19
N THR A 17 -9.22 -10.22 -40.43
CA THR A 17 -8.50 -9.49 -39.41
C THR A 17 -9.49 -8.85 -38.44
N THR A 18 -9.53 -9.30 -37.19
CA THR A 18 -10.03 -8.47 -36.10
C THR A 18 -8.92 -8.31 -35.07
N ALA A 19 -8.12 -7.26 -35.27
CA ALA A 19 -7.35 -6.65 -34.21
C ALA A 19 -8.33 -6.14 -33.14
N THR A 20 -8.51 -6.90 -32.07
CA THR A 20 -9.13 -6.38 -30.86
C THR A 20 -8.08 -5.54 -30.14
N ASP A 21 -8.25 -4.22 -30.29
CA ASP A 21 -7.71 -3.15 -29.47
C ASP A 21 -7.96 -3.47 -27.97
N GLU A 22 -7.03 -4.18 -27.34
CA GLU A 22 -7.02 -4.35 -25.88
C GLU A 22 -6.39 -3.10 -25.26
N ALA A 23 -7.24 -2.10 -25.04
CA ALA A 23 -6.91 -0.91 -24.27
C ALA A 23 -6.34 -1.33 -22.90
N PRO A 24 -5.24 -0.71 -22.42
CA PRO A 24 -4.66 -1.07 -21.15
C PRO A 24 -5.60 -0.60 -20.03
N ALA A 25 -6.18 -1.55 -19.29
CA ALA A 25 -6.91 -1.25 -18.07
C ALA A 25 -6.01 -0.43 -17.12
N PRO A 26 -6.53 0.64 -16.47
CA PRO A 26 -5.74 1.40 -15.54
C PRO A 26 -5.36 0.49 -14.37
N ALA A 27 -4.06 0.22 -14.24
CA ALA A 27 -3.49 -0.46 -13.10
C ALA A 27 -3.92 0.29 -11.83
N ALA A 28 -4.82 -0.31 -11.05
CA ALA A 28 -5.12 0.13 -9.70
C ALA A 28 -3.80 0.31 -8.94
N PRO A 29 -3.64 1.37 -8.11
CA PRO A 29 -2.43 1.52 -7.32
C PRO A 29 -2.29 0.28 -6.45
N LYS A 30 -1.26 -0.53 -6.74
CA LYS A 30 -0.82 -1.63 -5.89
C LYS A 30 -0.48 -0.99 -4.55
N SER A 31 -1.38 -1.13 -3.58
CA SER A 31 -1.16 -0.80 -2.17
C SER A 31 0.21 -1.31 -1.79
N GLU A 32 1.12 -0.38 -1.54
CA GLU A 32 2.49 -0.64 -1.13
C GLU A 32 2.49 -1.62 0.06
N GLY A 33 3.40 -2.58 0.00
CA GLY A 33 3.62 -3.54 1.06
C GLY A 33 3.87 -2.84 2.40
N GLY A 34 3.00 -3.10 3.36
CA GLY A 34 3.15 -2.77 4.77
C GLY A 34 2.48 -3.89 5.56
N GLY A 35 3.29 -4.74 6.18
CA GLY A 35 2.84 -5.98 6.79
C GLY A 35 1.71 -5.81 7.80
N GLY A 36 0.66 -6.61 7.65
CA GLY A 36 0.13 -7.41 8.75
C GLY A 36 -0.51 -6.71 9.94
N ASP A 37 -0.86 -5.42 9.89
CA ASP A 37 -1.79 -4.81 10.85
C ASP A 37 -3.22 -5.28 10.53
N ARG A 38 -3.48 -6.59 10.68
CA ARG A 38 -4.80 -7.21 10.51
C ARG A 38 -5.74 -6.70 11.59
N LYS A 39 -6.39 -5.56 11.36
CA LYS A 39 -7.69 -5.20 11.98
C LYS A 39 -7.76 -5.28 13.52
N PHE A 40 -6.65 -5.04 14.24
CA PHE A 40 -6.64 -5.05 15.71
C PHE A 40 -6.95 -3.68 16.34
N ALA A 41 -6.91 -2.62 15.54
CA ALA A 41 -7.23 -1.26 15.97
C ALA A 41 -7.80 -0.45 14.80
N ASP A 42 -8.83 0.34 15.09
CA ASP A 42 -9.42 1.27 14.13
C ASP A 42 -8.56 2.54 14.06
N GLU A 43 -8.26 2.98 12.84
CA GLU A 43 -7.53 4.23 12.62
C GLU A 43 -8.49 5.41 12.76
N LEU A 44 -8.20 6.29 13.72
CA LEU A 44 -9.04 7.46 14.00
C LEU A 44 -8.54 8.68 13.23
N HIS A 45 -7.22 8.86 13.17
CA HIS A 45 -6.59 9.99 12.49
C HIS A 45 -5.15 9.67 12.12
N SER A 46 -4.68 10.24 11.01
CA SER A 46 -3.30 10.08 10.55
C SER A 46 -2.75 11.39 10.02
N CYS A 47 -1.52 11.69 10.39
CA CYS A 47 -0.75 12.83 9.92
C CYS A 47 0.59 12.37 9.36
N THR A 48 1.03 12.98 8.26
CA THR A 48 2.31 12.65 7.62
C THR A 48 3.17 13.90 7.51
N ILE A 49 4.41 13.82 8.00
CA ILE A 49 5.41 14.88 7.92
C ILE A 49 6.51 14.44 6.95
N HIS A 50 6.66 15.18 5.86
CA HIS A 50 7.71 14.95 4.87
C HIS A 50 8.93 15.81 5.20
N ALA A 51 10.01 15.17 5.65
CA ALA A 51 11.31 15.81 5.82
C ALA A 51 12.26 15.43 4.68
N ARG A 52 13.43 16.08 4.60
CA ARG A 52 14.34 15.96 3.45
C ARG A 52 14.77 14.52 3.13
N GLN A 53 15.07 13.72 4.15
CA GLN A 53 15.58 12.35 3.97
C GLN A 53 14.70 11.28 4.64
N ARG A 54 13.60 11.70 5.27
CA ARG A 54 12.77 10.86 6.15
C ARG A 54 11.31 11.30 6.06
N THR A 55 10.40 10.34 6.22
CA THR A 55 8.97 10.60 6.36
C THR A 55 8.53 10.11 7.73
N PHE A 56 7.82 10.94 8.47
CA PHE A 56 7.22 10.57 9.74
C PHE A 56 5.72 10.38 9.56
N TYR A 57 5.19 9.26 10.07
CA TYR A 57 3.77 8.95 10.11
C TYR A 57 3.35 8.97 11.57
N ILE A 58 2.28 9.70 11.88
CA ILE A 58 1.72 9.81 13.23
C ILE A 58 0.26 9.38 13.12
N ASP A 59 -0.05 8.20 13.62
CA ASP A 59 -1.39 7.63 13.58
C ASP A 59 -1.97 7.56 14.98
N LEU A 60 -3.16 8.12 15.18
CA LEU A 60 -4.00 7.87 16.35
C LEU A 60 -4.92 6.70 16.04
N LYS A 61 -4.81 5.63 16.82
CA LYS A 61 -5.61 4.41 16.66
C LYS A 61 -6.37 4.08 17.93
N GLN A 62 -7.44 3.31 17.79
CA GLN A 62 -8.27 2.83 18.89
C GLN A 62 -8.32 1.30 18.90
N SER A 63 -7.93 0.71 20.03
CA SER A 63 -8.03 -0.73 20.30
C SER A 63 -9.03 -0.99 21.43
N ASN A 64 -9.22 -2.27 21.79
CA ASN A 64 -10.02 -2.66 22.96
C ASN A 64 -9.47 -2.10 24.28
N ASN A 65 -8.16 -1.79 24.33
CA ASN A 65 -7.48 -1.28 25.52
C ASN A 65 -7.47 0.26 25.59
N GLY A 66 -8.14 0.94 24.65
CA GLY A 66 -8.15 2.40 24.56
C GLY A 66 -7.44 2.94 23.32
N LYS A 67 -7.17 4.25 23.34
CA LYS A 67 -6.54 4.98 22.23
C LYS A 67 -5.04 5.06 22.43
N PHE A 68 -4.29 4.94 21.34
CA PHE A 68 -2.84 5.00 21.35
C PHE A 68 -2.32 5.66 20.07
N PHE A 69 -1.13 6.22 20.16
CA PHE A 69 -0.40 6.76 19.03
C PHE A 69 0.62 5.75 18.51
N LYS A 70 0.71 5.62 17.19
CA LYS A 70 1.78 4.90 16.48
C LYS A 70 2.58 5.92 15.68
N VAL A 71 3.85 6.10 16.03
CA VAL A 71 4.74 7.04 15.36
C VAL A 71 5.81 6.25 14.64
N SER A 72 5.83 6.35 13.31
CA SER A 72 6.80 5.66 12.45
C SER A 72 7.70 6.65 11.74
N GLU A 73 9.00 6.40 11.78
CA GLU A 73 9.98 7.02 10.90
C GLU A 73 10.29 6.06 9.75
N LYS A 74 10.19 6.52 8.49
CA LYS A 74 10.68 5.82 7.31
C LYS A 74 11.84 6.61 6.70
N SER A 75 13.05 6.05 6.76
CA SER A 75 14.23 6.61 6.10
C SER A 75 14.21 6.30 4.59
N ARG A 76 14.84 7.15 3.78
CA ARG A 76 14.96 6.94 2.32
C ARG A 76 15.65 5.62 1.92
N GLY A 77 16.49 5.08 2.80
CA GLY A 77 17.11 3.75 2.65
C GLY A 77 16.18 2.57 2.99
N GLY A 78 14.88 2.80 3.19
CA GLY A 78 13.88 1.77 3.44
C GLY A 78 13.77 1.32 4.91
N GLN A 79 14.71 1.70 5.77
CA GLN A 79 14.65 1.39 7.20
C GLN A 79 13.44 2.10 7.84
N LYS A 80 12.63 1.35 8.58
CA LYS A 80 11.47 1.85 9.30
C LYS A 80 11.62 1.57 10.79
N THR A 81 11.56 2.62 11.59
CA THR A 81 11.52 2.53 13.06
C THR A 81 10.13 2.97 13.53
N THR A 82 9.60 2.36 14.58
CA THR A 82 8.26 2.70 15.08
C THR A 82 8.22 2.61 16.59
N ILE A 83 7.57 3.60 17.20
CA ILE A 83 7.22 3.61 18.62
C ILE A 83 5.70 3.68 18.75
N MET A 84 5.18 3.19 19.87
CA MET A 84 3.78 3.32 20.24
C MET A 84 3.68 3.78 21.69
N PHE A 85 2.70 4.61 22.00
CA PHE A 85 2.42 5.06 23.35
C PHE A 85 0.93 5.37 23.52
N ASP A 86 0.43 5.28 24.75
CA ASP A 86 -0.98 5.47 25.04
C ASP A 86 -1.37 6.94 24.95
N ALA A 87 -2.62 7.22 24.59
CA ALA A 87 -3.10 8.60 24.44
C ALA A 87 -3.03 9.42 25.74
N GLU A 88 -3.01 8.74 26.89
CA GLU A 88 -2.87 9.36 28.21
C GLU A 88 -1.51 10.05 28.41
N ASP A 89 -0.46 9.59 27.71
CA ASP A 89 0.88 10.18 27.80
C ASP A 89 1.09 11.35 26.82
N LEU A 90 0.12 11.63 25.94
CA LEU A 90 0.25 12.66 24.91
C LEU A 90 0.62 14.03 25.49
N GLU A 91 0.02 14.41 26.62
CA GLU A 91 0.29 15.70 27.25
C GLU A 91 1.77 15.83 27.69
N LYS A 92 2.39 14.73 28.15
CA LYS A 92 3.81 14.70 28.51
C LYS A 92 4.69 14.90 27.28
N PHE A 93 4.35 14.25 26.16
CA PHE A 93 5.05 14.43 24.89
C PHE A 93 4.95 15.87 24.37
N ILE A 94 3.76 16.47 24.41
CA ILE A 94 3.56 17.87 23.97
C ILE A 94 4.42 18.81 24.80
N LYS A 95 4.39 18.70 26.14
CA LYS A 95 5.22 19.53 27.03
C LYS A 95 6.72 19.36 26.73
N ALA A 96 7.18 18.13 26.50
CA ALA A 96 8.57 17.87 26.15
C ALA A 96 8.96 18.52 24.80
N PHE A 97 8.09 18.47 23.79
CA PHE A 97 8.35 19.14 22.51
C PHE A 97 8.32 20.67 22.63
N GLU A 98 7.43 21.24 23.45
CA GLU A 98 7.38 22.68 23.73
C GLU A 98 8.63 23.17 24.46
N GLU A 99 9.13 22.41 25.43
CA GLU A 99 10.41 22.68 26.10
C GLU A 99 11.57 22.66 25.10
N MET A 100 11.66 21.62 24.28
CA MET A 100 12.71 21.52 23.25
C MET A 100 12.60 22.61 22.18
N LYS A 101 11.39 23.09 21.88
CA LYS A 101 11.17 24.19 20.93
C LYS A 101 11.84 25.49 21.39
N ALA A 102 12.05 25.69 22.69
CA ALA A 102 12.74 26.87 23.20
C ALA A 102 14.25 26.91 22.83
N HIS A 103 14.79 25.80 22.33
CA HIS A 103 16.21 25.62 22.01
C HIS A 103 16.53 25.58 20.51
N VAL A 104 15.53 25.80 19.64
CA VAL A 104 15.67 25.83 18.17
C VAL A 104 15.21 27.16 17.61
#